data_AF-W0PHC5-F1
#
_entry.id   AF-W0PHC5-F1
#
_cell.length_a   1.000
_cell.length_b   1.000
_cell.length_c   1.000
_cell.angle_alpha   90.00
_cell.angle_beta   90.00
_cell.angle_gamma   90.00
#
_symmetry.space_group_name_H-M   'P 1'
#
loop_
_entity.id
_entity.type
_entity.pdbx_description
1 polymer ?
#
loop_
_entity_poly.entity_id
_entity_poly.type
_entity_poly.pdbx_seq_one_letter_code
_entity_poly.pdbx_strand_id
1 'polypeptide(L)'
;MTKSELIEALAASYPQLAARDTDFAVKTMLDAMTVALSRGQRIEIRGFGSFSLSTRAPRVGRNPKSGEQVMVPGKRVPHFKAGKELRERVDSVFTSASETRQDAPEDGHVEAQPAKVANL
;
A
#
# COMPACT_ATOMS: atom_id res chain seq x y z
N MET A 1 1.95 -7.96 -1.29
CA MET A 1 2.98 -7.63 -2.29
C MET A 1 4.29 -7.24 -1.61
N THR A 2 5.17 -8.22 -1.44
CA THR A 2 6.58 -8.06 -1.07
C THR A 2 7.44 -7.74 -2.31
N LYS A 3 8.75 -7.45 -2.14
CA LYS A 3 9.67 -7.25 -3.28
C LYS A 3 9.72 -8.50 -4.19
N SER A 4 9.80 -9.68 -3.59
CA SER A 4 9.87 -10.95 -4.34
C SER A 4 8.58 -11.20 -5.12
N GLU A 5 7.41 -10.99 -4.48
CA GLU A 5 6.10 -11.09 -5.16
C GLU A 5 5.98 -10.10 -6.33
N LEU A 6 6.52 -8.88 -6.20
CA LEU A 6 6.55 -7.90 -7.30
C LEU A 6 7.42 -8.39 -8.48
N ILE A 7 8.59 -8.95 -8.20
CA ILE A 7 9.49 -9.49 -9.24
C ILE A 7 8.82 -10.66 -9.97
N GLU A 8 8.20 -11.57 -9.23
CA GLU A 8 7.46 -12.70 -9.79
C GLU A 8 6.29 -12.23 -10.67
N ALA A 9 5.50 -11.27 -10.20
CA ALA A 9 4.39 -10.70 -10.98
C ALA A 9 4.88 -10.03 -12.28
N LEU A 10 6.01 -9.32 -12.24
CA LEU A 10 6.62 -8.70 -13.41
C LEU A 10 7.17 -9.74 -14.39
N ALA A 11 7.86 -10.77 -13.90
CA ALA A 11 8.37 -11.86 -14.74
C ALA A 11 7.23 -12.64 -15.42
N ALA A 12 6.12 -12.87 -14.71
CA ALA A 12 4.93 -13.49 -15.27
C ALA A 12 4.25 -12.63 -16.34
N SER A 13 4.24 -11.30 -16.15
CA SER A 13 3.64 -10.35 -17.10
C SER A 13 4.49 -10.16 -18.37
N TYR A 14 5.80 -10.39 -18.27
CA TYR A 14 6.76 -10.23 -19.37
C TYR A 14 7.62 -11.49 -19.51
N PRO A 15 7.07 -12.60 -20.06
CA PRO A 15 7.78 -13.87 -20.18
C PRO A 15 9.08 -13.82 -20.99
N GLN A 16 9.23 -12.80 -21.84
CA GLN A 16 10.44 -12.53 -22.62
C GLN A 16 11.61 -12.01 -21.77
N LEU A 17 11.37 -11.53 -20.55
CA LEU A 17 12.41 -11.09 -19.63
C LEU A 17 12.85 -12.26 -18.75
N ALA A 18 14.16 -12.51 -18.68
CA ALA A 18 14.68 -13.49 -17.74
C ALA A 18 14.39 -13.01 -16.31
N ALA A 19 13.97 -13.92 -15.42
CA ALA A 19 13.63 -13.58 -14.03
C ALA A 19 14.78 -12.83 -13.31
N ARG A 20 16.02 -13.19 -13.63
CA ARG A 20 17.23 -12.52 -13.13
C ARG A 20 17.31 -11.06 -13.58
N ASP A 21 16.97 -10.77 -14.83
CA ASP A 21 17.00 -9.41 -15.37
C ASP A 21 15.89 -8.56 -14.73
N THR A 22 14.72 -9.16 -14.47
CA THR A 22 13.63 -8.51 -13.72
C THR A 22 14.05 -8.15 -12.30
N ASP A 23 14.71 -9.06 -11.55
CA ASP A 23 15.23 -8.73 -10.22
C ASP A 23 16.27 -7.59 -10.28
N PHE A 24 17.22 -7.66 -11.23
CA PHE A 24 18.20 -6.60 -11.41
C PHE A 24 17.56 -5.25 -11.75
N ALA A 25 16.55 -5.23 -12.62
CA ALA A 25 15.84 -4.01 -12.98
C ALA A 25 15.14 -3.39 -11.76
N VAL A 26 14.40 -4.20 -10.98
CA VAL A 26 13.71 -3.72 -9.77
C VAL A 26 14.72 -3.21 -8.74
N LYS A 27 15.81 -3.94 -8.50
CA LYS A 27 16.86 -3.51 -7.57
C LYS A 27 17.49 -2.19 -8.01
N THR A 28 17.89 -2.10 -9.27
CA THR A 28 18.54 -0.91 -9.83
C THR A 28 17.61 0.31 -9.77
N MET A 29 16.32 0.13 -10.03
CA MET A 29 15.32 1.19 -9.89
C MET A 29 15.25 1.71 -8.44
N LEU A 30 15.13 0.83 -7.46
CA LEU A 30 15.06 1.21 -6.04
C LEU A 30 16.35 1.91 -5.56
N ASP A 31 17.51 1.43 -6.02
CA ASP A 31 18.81 2.03 -5.71
C ASP A 31 18.91 3.44 -6.32
N ALA A 32 18.50 3.62 -7.59
CA ALA A 32 18.48 4.92 -8.25
C ALA A 32 17.57 5.93 -7.52
N MET A 33 16.38 5.50 -7.09
CA MET A 33 15.48 6.33 -6.29
C MET A 33 16.11 6.72 -4.95
N THR A 34 16.78 5.77 -4.28
CA THR A 34 17.47 6.02 -3.02
C THR A 34 18.59 7.04 -3.18
N VAL A 35 19.42 6.90 -4.23
CA VAL A 35 20.50 7.85 -4.54
C VAL A 35 19.94 9.24 -4.82
N ALA A 36 18.89 9.37 -5.62
CA ALA A 36 18.28 10.66 -5.92
C ALA A 36 17.76 11.37 -4.65
N LEU A 37 17.03 10.65 -3.78
CA LEU A 37 16.55 11.18 -2.51
C LEU A 37 17.70 11.53 -1.56
N SER A 38 18.77 10.73 -1.51
CA SER A 38 19.93 11.04 -0.67
C SER A 38 20.58 12.39 -1.04
N ARG A 39 20.55 12.72 -2.33
CA ARG A 39 21.07 13.96 -2.92
C ARG A 39 20.12 15.16 -2.79
N GLY A 40 18.95 15.01 -2.17
CA GLY A 40 18.00 16.12 -2.05
C GLY A 40 17.02 16.24 -3.21
N GLN A 41 17.06 15.33 -4.18
CA GLN A 41 16.27 15.45 -5.41
C GLN A 41 14.82 14.99 -5.19
N ARG A 42 13.90 15.57 -5.96
CA ARG A 42 12.52 15.11 -6.08
C ARG A 42 12.41 14.10 -7.20
N ILE A 43 11.61 13.05 -6.99
CA ILE A 43 11.31 12.04 -8.01
C ILE A 43 9.83 12.16 -8.36
N GLU A 44 9.50 12.18 -9.64
CA GLU A 44 8.12 12.22 -10.13
C GLU A 44 7.89 11.13 -11.16
N ILE A 45 6.86 10.33 -10.94
CA ILE A 45 6.42 9.25 -11.82
C ILE A 45 4.99 9.60 -12.22
N ARG A 46 4.80 10.09 -13.45
CA ARG A 46 3.49 10.53 -13.95
C ARG A 46 2.45 9.40 -13.82
N GLY A 47 1.25 9.75 -13.38
CA GLY A 47 0.18 8.78 -13.07
C GLY A 47 0.32 8.09 -11.71
N PHE A 48 1.54 7.82 -11.25
CA PHE A 48 1.77 7.13 -9.98
C PHE A 48 1.87 8.07 -8.78
N GLY A 49 2.75 9.08 -8.85
CA GLY A 49 2.95 10.03 -7.75
C GLY A 49 4.34 10.65 -7.71
N SER A 50 4.67 11.28 -6.60
CA SER A 50 5.95 11.96 -6.41
C SER A 50 6.56 11.69 -5.04
N PHE A 51 7.88 11.51 -5.00
CA PHE A 51 8.68 11.45 -3.79
C PHE A 51 9.42 12.77 -3.59
N SER A 52 9.34 13.31 -2.39
CA SER A 52 9.98 14.57 -2.00
C SER A 52 10.59 14.43 -0.61
N LEU A 53 11.48 15.33 -0.22
CA LEU A 53 12.05 15.35 1.12
C LEU A 53 11.43 16.49 1.92
N SER A 54 11.14 16.21 3.19
CA SER A 54 10.73 17.22 4.16
C SER A 54 11.76 17.29 5.28
N THR A 55 12.22 18.49 5.59
CA THR A 55 13.18 18.71 6.68
C THR A 55 12.42 18.82 8.00
N ARG A 56 12.82 18.03 9.00
CA ARG A 56 12.37 18.15 10.38
C ARG A 56 13.47 18.87 11.16
N ALA A 57 13.11 19.98 11.80
CA ALA A 57 14.03 20.73 12.65
C ALA A 57 14.47 19.87 13.86
N PRO A 58 15.69 20.09 14.39
CA PRO A 58 16.09 19.55 15.68
C PRO A 58 15.11 19.97 16.78
N ARG A 59 14.86 19.09 17.74
CA ARG A 59 13.96 19.37 18.87
C ARG A 59 14.41 18.65 20.13
N VAL A 60 13.98 19.14 21.28
CA VAL A 60 14.12 18.42 22.55
C VAL A 60 13.00 17.39 22.65
N GLY A 61 13.37 16.12 22.83
CA GLY A 61 12.45 15.02 23.15
C GLY A 61 12.61 14.56 24.60
N ARG A 62 11.80 13.59 25.01
CA ARG A 62 11.98 12.87 26.27
C ARG A 62 12.18 11.40 26.01
N ASN A 63 13.10 10.78 26.75
CA ASN A 63 13.28 9.34 26.72
C ASN A 63 12.03 8.67 27.32
N PRO A 64 11.32 7.77 26.59
CA PRO A 64 10.12 7.12 27.11
C PRO A 64 10.38 6.28 28.38
N LYS A 65 11.61 5.82 28.59
CA LYS A 65 11.99 4.98 29.72
C LYS A 65 12.45 5.77 30.95
N SER A 66 13.25 6.83 30.78
CA SER A 66 13.83 7.61 31.89
C SER A 66 13.18 8.98 32.12
N GLY A 67 12.43 9.51 31.16
CA GLY A 67 11.84 10.86 31.22
C GLY A 67 12.84 12.01 30.97
N GLU A 68 14.13 11.70 30.86
CA GLU A 68 15.19 12.68 30.63
C GLU A 68 15.03 13.40 29.29
N GLN A 69 15.43 14.67 29.28
CA GLN A 69 15.46 15.47 28.06
C GLN A 69 16.61 15.03 27.16
N VAL A 70 16.30 14.69 25.92
CA VAL A 70 17.27 14.25 24.92
C VAL A 70 17.15 15.10 23.66
N MET A 71 18.29 15.55 23.13
CA MET A 71 18.33 16.26 21.86
C MET A 71 18.05 15.29 20.71
N VAL A 72 17.00 15.57 19.93
CA VAL A 72 16.69 14.84 18.70
C VAL A 72 17.23 15.66 17.53
N PRO A 73 18.23 15.15 16.79
CA PRO A 73 18.79 15.87 15.65
C PRO A 73 17.74 16.04 14.55
N GLY A 74 17.86 17.16 13.82
CA GLY A 74 17.05 17.39 12.63
C GLY A 74 17.39 16.35 11.56
N LYS A 75 16.40 15.99 10.74
CA LYS A 75 16.58 15.01 9.67
C LYS A 75 15.71 15.31 8.46
N ARG A 76 16.17 14.86 7.29
CA ARG A 76 15.34 14.81 6.08
C ARG A 76 14.52 13.53 6.11
N VAL A 77 13.23 13.66 5.81
CA VAL A 77 12.28 12.54 5.78
C VAL A 77 11.67 12.46 4.39
N PRO A 78 11.77 11.31 3.70
CA PRO A 78 11.04 11.09 2.46
C PRO A 78 9.53 11.14 2.68
N HIS A 79 8.83 11.75 1.73
CA HIS A 79 7.38 11.84 1.69
C HIS A 79 6.91 11.46 0.28
N PHE A 80 6.00 10.50 0.20
CA PHE A 80 5.32 10.13 -1.03
C PHE A 80 3.96 10.81 -1.12
N LYS A 81 3.67 11.45 -2.24
CA LYS A 81 2.35 11.97 -2.58
C LYS A 81 1.80 11.17 -3.76
N ALA A 82 0.72 10.43 -3.52
CA ALA A 82 0.05 9.67 -4.56
C ALA A 82 -0.48 10.59 -5.67
N GLY A 83 -0.34 10.15 -6.92
CA GLY A 83 -0.89 10.82 -8.10
C GLY A 83 -2.42 10.80 -8.09
N LYS A 84 -3.03 11.58 -8.99
CA LYS A 84 -4.48 11.58 -9.19
C LYS A 84 -4.96 10.20 -9.69
N GLU A 85 -4.35 9.72 -10.77
CA GLU A 85 -4.70 8.45 -11.42
C GLU A 85 -4.55 7.24 -10.49
N LEU A 86 -3.48 7.17 -9.68
CA LEU A 86 -3.34 6.12 -8.66
C LEU A 86 -4.48 6.16 -7.64
N ARG A 87 -4.83 7.35 -7.13
CA ARG A 87 -5.92 7.50 -6.16
C ARG A 87 -7.26 7.09 -6.75
N GLU A 88 -7.58 7.56 -7.96
CA GLU A 88 -8.83 7.26 -8.64
C GLU A 88 -8.98 5.77 -8.94
N ARG A 89 -7.92 5.10 -9.42
CA ARG A 89 -7.98 3.65 -9.68
C ARG A 89 -8.21 2.84 -8.41
N VAL A 90 -7.56 3.20 -7.31
CA VAL A 90 -7.74 2.51 -6.02
C VAL A 90 -9.15 2.72 -5.50
N ASP A 91 -9.66 3.95 -5.57
CA ASP A 91 -11.02 4.30 -5.13
C ASP A 91 -12.10 3.59 -5.98
N SER A 92 -11.97 3.59 -7.31
CA SER A 92 -12.93 2.93 -8.20
C SER A 92 -13.03 1.42 -7.96
N VAL A 93 -11.90 0.77 -7.66
CA VAL A 93 -11.86 -0.66 -7.35
C VAL A 93 -12.53 -0.94 -6.00
N PHE A 94 -12.42 -0.02 -5.04
CA PHE A 94 -13.10 -0.15 -3.75
C PHE A 94 -14.63 0.00 -3.90
N THR A 95 -15.10 1.02 -4.62
CA THR A 95 -16.52 1.28 -4.83
C THR A 95 -17.21 0.12 -5.56
N SER A 96 -16.65 -0.35 -6.67
CA SER A 96 -17.21 -1.50 -7.43
C SER A 96 -17.28 -2.80 -6.61
N ALA A 97 -16.31 -3.04 -5.72
CA ALA A 97 -16.32 -4.19 -4.82
C ALA A 97 -17.36 -4.08 -3.70
N SER A 98 -17.76 -2.85 -3.32
CA SER A 98 -18.78 -2.61 -2.30
C SER A 98 -20.21 -2.73 -2.84
N GLU A 99 -20.45 -2.32 -4.08
CA GLU A 99 -21.76 -2.43 -4.76
C GLU A 99 -22.14 -3.91 -5.00
N THR A 100 -21.17 -4.74 -5.40
CA THR A 100 -21.38 -6.18 -5.66
C THR A 100 -21.83 -6.97 -4.42
N ARG A 101 -21.62 -6.45 -3.20
CA ARG A 101 -22.05 -7.11 -1.94
C ARG A 101 -23.46 -6.71 -1.49
N GLN A 102 -24.03 -5.63 -2.01
CA GLN A 102 -25.38 -5.18 -1.64
C GLN A 102 -26.50 -5.85 -2.45
N ASP A 103 -26.18 -6.46 -3.60
CA ASP A 103 -27.15 -7.17 -4.46
C ASP A 103 -27.23 -8.69 -4.19
N ALA A 104 -26.70 -9.18 -3.05
CA ALA A 104 -26.92 -10.56 -2.65
C ALA A 104 -28.38 -10.73 -2.19
N PRO A 105 -29.15 -11.71 -2.71
CA PRO A 105 -30.53 -11.91 -2.30
C PRO A 105 -30.57 -12.36 -0.84
N GLU A 106 -31.38 -11.70 -0.01
CA GLU A 106 -31.79 -12.24 1.28
C GLU A 106 -32.70 -13.46 1.03
N ASP A 107 -32.08 -14.64 0.90
CA ASP A 107 -32.81 -15.90 0.83
C ASP A 107 -33.52 -16.18 2.17
N GLY A 108 -34.85 -15.96 2.15
CA GLY A 108 -35.83 -16.86 2.75
C GLY A 108 -35.98 -16.85 4.27
N HIS A 109 -36.92 -16.06 4.78
CA HIS A 109 -37.67 -16.42 5.99
C HIS A 109 -38.32 -17.81 5.78
N VAL A 110 -37.74 -18.86 6.33
CA VAL A 110 -38.40 -20.17 6.43
C VAL A 110 -39.34 -20.11 7.64
N GLU A 111 -40.62 -19.90 7.35
CA GLU A 111 -41.71 -20.03 8.31
C GLU A 111 -41.83 -21.51 8.75
N ALA A 112 -41.33 -21.80 9.96
CA ALA A 112 -41.44 -23.12 10.56
C ALA A 112 -42.88 -23.37 11.02
N GLN A 113 -43.61 -24.24 10.30
CA GLN A 113 -44.90 -24.76 10.74
C GLN A 113 -44.72 -25.74 11.92
N PRO A 114 -45.53 -25.68 12.98
CA PRO A 114 -45.42 -26.60 14.10
C PRO A 114 -45.97 -27.98 13.74
N ALA A 115 -45.17 -29.02 13.97
CA ALA A 115 -45.57 -30.42 13.82
C ALA A 115 -46.68 -30.77 14.82
N LYS A 116 -47.81 -31.27 14.33
CA LYS A 116 -48.89 -31.85 15.15
C LYS A 116 -48.42 -33.19 15.71
N VAL A 117 -48.44 -33.30 17.04
CA VAL A 117 -48.27 -34.54 17.79
C VAL A 117 -49.55 -35.37 17.63
N ALA A 118 -49.42 -36.58 17.10
CA ALA A 118 -50.49 -37.58 17.11
C ALA A 118 -50.13 -38.69 18.12
N ASN A 119 -50.94 -38.77 19.17
CA ASN A 119 -51.07 -39.94 20.02
C ASN A 119 -51.45 -41.17 19.17
N LEU A 120 -50.75 -42.29 19.34
CA LEU A 120 -51.29 -43.57 19.84
C LEU A 120 -50.13 -44.53 20.13
#